data_AF-A0A843D3J0-F1
#
_entry.id   AF-A0A843D3J0-F1
#
_cell.length_a   1.000
_cell.length_b   1.000
_cell.length_c   1.000
_cell.angle_alpha   90.00
_cell.angle_beta   90.00
_cell.angle_gamma   90.00
#
_symmetry.space_group_name_H-M   'P 1'
#
loop_
_entity.id
_entity.type
_entity.pdbx_description
1 polymer ?
#
loop_
_entity_poly.entity_id
_entity_poly.type
_entity_poly.pdbx_seq_one_letter_code
_entity_poly.pdbx_strand_id
1 'polypeptide(L)' 'MSCPFCDAEGEVLGNELAYAKFDAFPVSPGHLLIIPRRHAAEWFDLTEA' A
#
# COMPACT_ATOMS: atom_id res chain seq x y z
N MET A 1 -0.75 -15.63 9.28
CA MET A 1 -0.98 -15.53 7.82
C MET A 1 -0.18 -14.32 7.35
N SER A 2 0.73 -14.47 6.38
CA SER A 2 1.58 -13.36 5.94
C SER A 2 0.78 -12.40 5.05
N CYS A 3 0.82 -11.09 5.31
CA CYS A 3 0.14 -10.09 4.51
C CYS A 3 1.07 -9.58 3.39
N PRO A 4 0.67 -9.62 2.11
CA PRO A 4 1.51 -9.22 0.98
C PRO A 4 1.77 -7.69 0.90
N PHE A 5 1.11 -6.92 1.76
CA PHE A 5 1.22 -5.47 1.83
C PHE A 5 2.00 -4.98 3.06
N CYS A 6 2.23 -5.85 4.05
CA CYS A 6 3.05 -5.49 5.22
C CYS A 6 4.55 -5.45 4.88
N ASP A 7 4.96 -6.18 3.84
CA ASP A 7 6.29 -6.04 3.26
C ASP A 7 6.22 -5.05 2.10
N ALA A 8 6.95 -3.94 2.23
CA ALA A 8 6.97 -2.83 1.27
C ALA A 8 7.90 -3.11 0.08
N GLU A 9 8.11 -4.38 -0.28
CA GLU A 9 8.89 -4.76 -1.45
C GLU A 9 8.30 -4.13 -2.73
N GLY A 10 9.18 -3.52 -3.53
CA GLY A 10 8.79 -2.80 -4.74
C GLY A 10 8.28 -1.38 -4.51
N GLU A 11 8.48 -0.80 -3.32
CA GLU A 11 8.22 0.62 -3.06
C GLU A 11 8.99 1.51 -4.06
N VAL A 12 8.26 2.43 -4.71
CA VAL A 12 8.83 3.42 -5.64
C VAL A 12 8.73 4.86 -5.10
N LEU A 13 7.91 5.08 -4.08
CA LEU A 13 7.69 6.36 -3.40
C LEU A 13 7.04 6.10 -2.05
N GLY A 14 7.34 6.91 -1.03
CA GLY A 14 6.63 6.83 0.25
C GLY A 14 7.05 7.88 1.25
N ASN A 15 6.38 7.86 2.39
CA ASN A 15 6.66 8.66 3.58
C ASN A 15 6.46 7.80 4.85
N GLU A 16 6.38 8.44 6.01
CA GLU A 16 6.21 7.77 7.31
C GLU A 16 4.88 6.99 7.43
N LEU A 17 3.83 7.40 6.72
CA LEU A 17 2.48 6.85 6.87
C LEU A 17 2.09 5.86 5.77
N ALA A 18 2.61 6.05 4.55
CA ALA A 18 2.23 5.25 3.39
C ALA A 18 3.38 5.07 2.40
N TYR A 19 3.28 4.04 1.58
CA TYR A 19 4.16 3.79 0.46
C TYR A 19 3.35 3.51 -0.81
N ALA A 20 3.99 3.63 -1.96
CA ALA A 20 3.39 3.33 -3.24
C ALA A 20 4.22 2.31 -4.02
N LYS A 21 3.54 1.37 -4.68
CA LYS A 21 4.15 0.38 -5.59
C LYS A 21 3.24 0.08 -6.77
N PHE A 22 3.83 -0.39 -7.87
CA PHE A 22 3.04 -0.84 -9.02
C PHE A 22 2.19 -2.06 -8.65
N ASP A 23 0.97 -2.10 -9.17
CA ASP A 23 0.11 -3.26 -9.03
C ASP A 23 0.71 -4.45 -9.81
N ALA A 24 0.72 -5.63 -9.20
CA ALA A 24 1.15 -6.86 -9.86
C ALA A 24 0.15 -7.34 -10.92
N PHE A 25 -1.11 -6.93 -10.81
CA PHE A 25 -2.19 -7.26 -11.74
C PHE A 25 -2.91 -5.98 -12.20
N PRO A 26 -2.22 -5.10 -12.94
CA PRO A 26 -2.72 -3.77 -13.24
C PRO A 26 -3.95 -3.80 -14.15
N VAL A 27 -4.96 -3.00 -13.83
CA VAL A 27 -6.15 -2.81 -14.68
C VAL A 27 -5.80 -2.04 -15.97
N SER A 28 -4.84 -1.12 -15.87
CA SER A 28 -4.36 -0.30 -16.99
C SER A 28 -2.86 0.02 -16.83
N PRO A 29 -2.16 0.42 -17.91
CA PRO A 29 -0.75 0.77 -17.83
C PRO A 29 -0.49 1.88 -16.81
N GLY A 30 0.47 1.65 -15.91
CA GLY A 30 0.84 2.59 -14.85
C GLY A 30 0.00 2.51 -13.58
N HIS A 31 -0.90 1.52 -13.43
CA HIS A 31 -1.67 1.33 -12.20
C HIS A 31 -0.77 1.18 -10.97
N LEU A 32 -0.97 2.07 -10.00
CA LEU A 32 -0.16 2.21 -8.81
C LEU A 32 -1.06 2.09 -7.57
N LEU A 33 -0.59 1.35 -6.56
CA LEU A 33 -1.25 1.22 -5.27
C LEU A 33 -0.60 2.18 -4.29
N ILE A 34 -1.41 2.88 -3.49
CA ILE A 34 -0.96 3.63 -2.30
C ILE A 34 -1.46 2.85 -1.08
N ILE A 35 -0.52 2.42 -0.25
CA ILE A 35 -0.75 1.44 0.81
C ILE A 35 -0.23 2.03 2.13
N PRO A 36 -1.04 2.04 3.22
CA PRO A 36 -0.56 2.45 4.54
C PRO A 36 0.58 1.55 5.03
N ARG A 37 1.58 2.11 5.72
CA ARG A 37 2.65 1.31 6.36
C ARG A 37 2.11 0.49 7.54
N ARG A 38 1.05 0.98 8.21
CA ARG A 38 0.32 0.23 9.24
C ARG A 38 -0.68 -0.72 8.58
N HIS A 39 -0.73 -1.97 9.04
CA HIS A 39 -1.77 -2.91 8.62
C HIS A 39 -3.16 -2.44 9.09
N ALA A 40 -4.07 -2.28 8.14
CA ALA A 40 -5.48 -1.94 8.31
C ALA A 40 -6.27 -2.78 7.32
N ALA A 41 -7.32 -3.48 7.78
CA ALA A 41 -8.09 -4.37 6.91
C ALA A 41 -9.16 -3.58 6.13
N GLU A 42 -9.66 -2.50 6.73
CA GLU A 42 -10.67 -1.63 6.16
C GLU A 42 -10.40 -0.16 6.42
N TRP A 43 -11.10 0.72 5.69
CA TRP A 43 -10.94 2.17 5.79
C TRP A 43 -11.16 2.72 7.20
N PHE A 44 -12.05 2.10 7.98
CA PHE A 44 -12.42 2.55 9.32
C PHE A 44 -11.38 2.17 10.40
N ASP A 45 -10.39 1.33 10.06
CA ASP A 45 -9.27 1.01 10.96
C ASP A 45 -8.18 2.11 10.96
N LEU A 46 -8.27 3.09 10.04
CA LEU A 46 -7.36 4.22 9.94
C LEU A 46 -7.71 5.32 10.96
N THR A 47 -6.71 6.13 11.32
CA THR A 47 -6.89 7.30 12.18
C THR A 47 -6.97 8.56 11.34
N GLU A 48 -7.51 9.64 11.90
CA GLU A 48 -7.41 10.98 11.30
C GLU A 48 -5.94 11.41 11.14
N ALA A 49 -5.71 12.33 10.20
CA ALA A 49 -4.39 12.85 9.83
C ALA A 49 -3.89 13.92 10.82
#